data_AF-A0A8C1WW31-F1
#
_entry.id   AF-A0A8C1WW31-F1
#
_cell.length_a   1.000
_cell.length_b   1.000
_cell.length_c   1.000
_cell.angle_alpha   90.00
_cell.angle_beta   90.00
_cell.angle_gamma   90.00
#
_symmetry.space_group_name_H-M   'P 1'
#
loop_
_entity.id
_entity.type
_entity.pdbx_description
1 polymer ?
#
loop_
_entity_poly.entity_id
_entity_poly.type
_entity_poly.pdbx_seq_one_letter_code
_entity_poly.pdbx_strand_id
1 'polypeptide(L)'
;MSPSRLYSASVMPPLPLSSFNVSGNFCTEENIPECILYINQTCHSLHLQELSSLCFPPIFRNSDNICDLDAVVALNNIYDLLQLHRRAVGMMEELEVEQLKSSSDLHYQHLTNSRLKDQLELSKKENMRLHERERQLETSLKTLQNCLKDAKEEIQRLQGIIASRATQYNHDIKRREREHNRVKERLNQLLIAKKENKQGMEVLNYVRRSDGRRCLWKTGKTESRQEGEMYKTLLSEFDNHQRELMVENIELKKVLQQMKHEMVGVLNSKETCQKEEKQSNNMHQTNSDDDEPLKGPPEMSCDHAREKLTNSIRQQWRKLKHHVERLDSQASMVQDGDSEEMISKKLHEDETERLKLEIQQCKEFIQTQQQLLQQQLNTSCDEETAAVLNDSYMLEEKERLKEELRVFEEQRKNFEIERRNFTEAAVRLGHERKCFEDDRAMWLKHQFLNTTFADQMKPQSRRTDEFSKRKFILFTSLISLSNKTWNLFSDFADSGHEEKLISISGKVSKSHL
;
A
#
# COMPACT_ATOMS: atom_id res chain seq x y z
N MET A 1 11.70 30.48 21.56
CA MET A 1 11.92 30.58 23.02
C MET A 1 12.13 32.05 23.35
N SER A 2 11.04 32.74 23.68
CA SER A 2 11.03 34.14 24.09
C SER A 2 10.20 34.20 25.38
N PRO A 3 10.62 34.96 26.40
CA PRO A 3 10.09 34.82 27.75
C PRO A 3 8.69 35.41 27.82
N SER A 4 7.74 34.58 28.23
CA SER A 4 6.38 34.97 28.61
C SER A 4 6.47 36.05 29.69
N ARG A 5 6.13 37.30 29.34
CA ARG A 5 5.85 38.32 30.35
C ARG A 5 4.62 37.86 31.12
N LEU A 6 4.85 37.38 32.34
CA LEU A 6 3.82 37.20 33.34
C LEU A 6 3.18 38.57 33.58
N TYR A 7 2.06 38.84 32.91
CA TYR A 7 1.12 39.83 33.38
C TYR A 7 0.51 39.24 34.66
N SER A 8 1.17 39.52 35.79
CA SER A 8 0.53 39.45 37.08
C SER A 8 -0.58 40.48 37.05
N ALA A 9 -1.79 40.04 36.71
CA ALA A 9 -3.00 40.76 37.06
C ALA A 9 -2.92 40.94 38.58
N SER A 10 -2.58 42.14 39.01
CA SER A 10 -2.81 42.60 40.37
C SER A 10 -4.32 42.54 40.56
N VAL A 11 -4.80 41.38 41.01
CA VAL A 11 -6.11 41.25 41.63
C VAL A 11 -6.03 42.16 42.84
N MET A 12 -6.52 43.39 42.66
CA MET A 12 -6.95 44.19 43.80
C MET A 12 -7.83 43.27 44.63
N PRO A 13 -7.51 43.03 45.91
CA PRO A 13 -8.43 42.29 46.76
C PRO A 13 -9.78 42.98 46.64
N PRO A 14 -10.91 42.23 46.54
CA PRO A 14 -12.18 42.87 46.74
C PRO A 14 -12.06 43.58 48.08
N LEU A 15 -12.20 44.91 48.10
CA LEU A 15 -12.46 45.60 49.35
C LEU A 15 -13.58 44.80 49.99
N PRO A 16 -13.41 44.29 51.23
CA PRO A 16 -14.42 43.46 51.83
C PRO A 16 -15.69 44.29 51.79
N LEU A 17 -16.69 43.80 51.03
CA LEU A 17 -18.07 44.16 51.25
C LEU A 17 -18.33 43.76 52.69
N SER A 18 -18.00 44.67 53.61
CA SER A 18 -18.40 44.62 54.99
C SER A 18 -19.89 44.41 54.91
N SER A 19 -20.32 43.23 55.32
CA SER A 19 -21.71 42.93 55.58
C SER A 19 -22.25 44.13 56.34
N PHE A 20 -23.08 44.96 55.70
CA PHE A 20 -23.71 46.08 56.37
C PHE A 20 -24.51 45.45 57.50
N ASN A 21 -24.00 45.56 58.72
CA ASN A 21 -24.69 45.16 59.92
C ASN A 21 -25.84 46.16 60.05
N VAL A 22 -27.03 45.80 59.54
CA VAL A 22 -28.27 46.61 59.57
C VAL A 22 -28.80 46.80 61.01
N SER A 23 -28.02 46.47 62.04
CA SER A 23 -28.51 46.37 63.42
C SER A 23 -27.71 47.18 64.45
N GLY A 24 -26.78 48.04 64.03
CA GLY A 24 -26.11 48.99 64.91
C GLY A 24 -26.42 50.41 64.47
N ASN A 25 -27.19 51.17 65.26
CA ASN A 25 -27.34 52.60 65.02
C ASN A 25 -25.98 53.27 65.20
N PHE A 26 -25.51 53.98 64.18
CA PHE A 26 -24.24 54.72 64.22
C PHE A 26 -24.19 55.72 65.39
N CYS A 27 -25.32 56.37 65.69
CA CYS A 27 -25.48 57.30 66.81
C CYS A 27 -26.52 56.76 67.82
N THR A 28 -26.17 56.76 69.09
CA THR A 28 -27.00 56.48 70.28
C THR A 28 -26.91 57.65 71.26
N GLU A 29 -27.81 57.75 72.25
CA GLU A 29 -27.83 58.89 73.18
C GLU A 29 -26.53 59.07 73.98
N GLU A 30 -25.76 57.98 74.16
CA GLU A 30 -24.52 57.96 74.94
C GLU A 30 -23.27 58.35 74.13
N ASN A 31 -23.32 58.31 72.78
CA ASN A 31 -22.15 58.50 71.90
C ASN A 31 -22.23 59.74 70.99
N ILE A 32 -23.19 60.62 71.24
CA ILE A 32 -23.43 61.85 70.45
C ILE A 32 -22.16 62.71 70.29
N PRO A 33 -21.37 63.03 71.35
CA PRO A 33 -20.21 63.89 71.18
C PRO A 33 -19.11 63.23 70.35
N GLU A 34 -18.92 61.91 70.48
CA GLU A 34 -17.97 61.15 69.66
C GLU A 34 -18.41 61.08 68.19
N CYS A 35 -19.70 60.86 67.92
CA CYS A 35 -20.26 60.85 66.57
C CYS A 35 -20.12 62.23 65.88
N ILE A 36 -20.36 63.33 66.60
CA ILE A 36 -20.18 64.70 66.08
C ILE A 36 -18.71 64.94 65.71
N LEU A 37 -17.77 64.56 66.59
CA LEU A 37 -16.34 64.69 66.31
C LEU A 37 -15.93 63.86 65.09
N TYR A 38 -16.43 62.62 64.98
CA TYR A 38 -16.14 61.75 63.84
C TYR A 38 -16.71 62.32 62.52
N ILE A 39 -17.95 62.81 62.51
CA ILE A 39 -18.55 63.43 61.32
C ILE A 39 -17.76 64.68 60.90
N ASN A 40 -17.44 65.56 61.84
CA ASN A 40 -16.66 66.76 61.53
C ASN A 40 -15.24 66.42 61.05
N GLN A 41 -14.58 65.42 61.64
CA GLN A 41 -13.26 64.95 61.19
C GLN A 41 -13.32 64.28 59.82
N THR A 42 -14.36 63.49 59.53
CA THR A 42 -14.52 62.85 58.22
C THR A 42 -14.88 63.86 57.14
N CYS A 43 -15.75 64.83 57.40
CA CYS A 43 -16.00 65.96 56.50
C CYS A 43 -14.70 66.75 56.23
N HIS A 44 -13.92 67.03 57.27
CA HIS A 44 -12.62 67.72 57.14
C HIS A 44 -11.56 66.86 56.42
N SER A 45 -11.56 65.54 56.61
CA SER A 45 -10.65 64.61 55.93
C SER A 45 -11.00 64.47 54.45
N LEU A 46 -12.29 64.34 54.12
CA LEU A 46 -12.79 64.32 52.75
C LEU A 46 -12.51 65.66 52.04
N HIS A 47 -12.59 66.77 52.77
CA HIS A 47 -12.20 68.09 52.28
C HIS A 47 -10.70 68.21 51.93
N LEU A 48 -9.82 67.51 52.64
CA LEU A 48 -8.37 67.56 52.42
C LEU A 48 -7.84 66.51 51.43
N GLN A 49 -8.51 65.36 51.30
CA GLN A 49 -8.01 64.22 50.51
C GLN A 49 -8.36 64.32 49.02
N GLU A 50 -9.39 65.09 48.65
CA GLU A 50 -9.75 65.33 47.25
C GLU A 50 -9.46 66.79 46.84
N LEU A 51 -8.31 67.03 46.22
CA LEU A 51 -7.96 68.31 45.59
C LEU A 51 -8.85 68.67 44.37
N SER A 52 -10.02 68.04 44.18
CA SER A 52 -10.93 68.41 43.10
C SER A 52 -12.37 67.93 43.34
N SER A 53 -13.27 68.90 43.55
CA SER A 53 -14.71 68.92 43.20
C SER A 53 -15.79 68.70 44.28
N LEU A 54 -15.55 68.08 45.44
CA LEU A 54 -16.61 67.94 46.47
C LEU A 54 -16.07 68.23 47.88
N CYS A 55 -16.14 69.50 48.27
CA CYS A 55 -15.74 69.96 49.61
C CYS A 55 -16.93 69.86 50.57
N PHE A 56 -16.87 68.97 51.57
CA PHE A 56 -17.88 68.88 52.63
C PHE A 56 -17.50 69.75 53.85
N PRO A 57 -18.06 70.96 54.03
CA PRO A 57 -17.82 71.76 55.23
C PRO A 57 -18.32 71.07 56.51
N PRO A 58 -17.73 71.35 57.68
CA PRO A 58 -18.16 70.78 58.96
C PRO A 58 -19.60 71.19 59.29
N ILE A 59 -20.39 70.23 59.75
CA ILE A 59 -21.84 70.35 59.92
C ILE A 59 -22.22 70.99 61.26
N PHE A 60 -21.36 70.81 62.28
CA PHE A 60 -21.57 71.39 63.61
C PHE A 60 -20.56 72.50 63.88
N ARG A 61 -21.04 73.65 64.37
CA ARG A 61 -20.21 74.75 64.83
C ARG A 61 -20.17 74.77 66.36
N ASN A 62 -18.98 74.87 66.93
CA ASN A 62 -18.82 75.00 68.38
C ASN A 62 -18.88 76.48 68.76
N SER A 63 -20.01 76.95 69.28
CA SER A 63 -20.10 78.24 69.98
C SER A 63 -20.65 78.02 71.39
N ASP A 64 -19.88 78.47 72.40
CA ASP A 64 -20.29 78.59 73.81
C ASP A 64 -21.03 77.38 74.41
N ASN A 65 -20.40 76.20 74.38
CA ASN A 65 -20.88 74.93 74.96
C ASN A 65 -22.21 74.38 74.39
N ILE A 66 -22.72 74.97 73.30
CA ILE A 66 -23.90 74.50 72.57
C ILE A 66 -23.44 74.11 71.16
N CYS A 67 -23.64 72.84 70.78
CA CYS A 67 -23.36 72.36 69.44
C CYS A 67 -24.51 72.75 68.51
N ASP A 68 -24.35 73.85 67.79
CA ASP A 68 -25.36 74.30 66.83
C ASP A 68 -25.16 73.60 65.47
N LEU A 69 -26.21 72.90 65.04
CA LEU A 69 -26.31 72.27 63.74
C LEU A 69 -26.60 73.32 62.67
N ASP A 70 -25.67 73.50 61.72
CA ASP A 70 -25.93 74.34 60.54
C ASP A 70 -26.76 73.53 59.54
N ALA A 71 -28.09 73.65 59.64
CA ALA A 71 -29.03 72.88 58.85
C ALA A 71 -28.83 73.07 57.33
N VAL A 72 -28.36 74.24 56.89
CA VAL A 72 -28.11 74.52 55.47
C VAL A 72 -26.87 73.76 54.99
N VAL A 73 -25.78 73.78 55.78
CA VAL A 73 -24.58 73.00 55.50
C VAL A 73 -24.88 71.50 55.54
N ALA A 74 -25.65 71.04 56.52
CA ALA A 74 -26.06 69.65 56.65
C ALA A 74 -26.83 69.17 55.40
N LEU A 75 -27.85 69.93 54.97
CA LEU A 75 -28.68 69.55 53.81
C LEU A 75 -27.89 69.57 52.49
N ASN A 76 -27.01 70.55 52.29
CA ASN A 76 -26.15 70.59 51.10
C ASN A 76 -25.15 69.43 51.09
N ASN A 77 -24.52 69.12 52.24
CA ASN A 77 -23.63 67.96 52.35
C ASN A 77 -24.36 66.64 52.07
N ILE A 78 -25.60 66.49 52.57
CA ILE A 78 -26.43 65.31 52.28
C ILE A 78 -26.75 65.24 50.78
N TYR A 79 -27.11 66.35 50.15
CA TYR A 79 -27.38 66.41 48.72
C TYR A 79 -26.14 66.02 47.89
N ASP A 80 -24.98 66.59 48.21
CA ASP A 80 -23.72 66.29 47.54
C ASP A 80 -23.28 64.84 47.74
N LEU A 81 -23.48 64.27 48.94
CA LEU A 81 -23.21 62.86 49.23
C LEU A 81 -24.14 61.94 48.44
N LEU A 82 -25.43 62.26 48.34
CA LEU A 82 -26.38 61.50 47.53
C LEU A 82 -26.03 61.58 46.03
N GLN A 83 -25.58 62.74 45.56
CA GLN A 83 -25.19 62.93 44.17
C GLN A 83 -23.86 62.24 43.84
N LEU A 84 -22.91 62.20 44.78
CA LEU A 84 -21.69 61.41 44.69
C LEU A 84 -22.04 59.93 44.66
N HIS A 85 -22.89 59.45 45.57
CA HIS A 85 -23.31 58.06 45.61
C HIS A 85 -23.98 57.62 44.30
N ARG A 86 -24.89 58.42 43.75
CA ARG A 86 -25.52 58.15 42.44
C ARG A 86 -24.49 58.05 41.31
N ARG A 87 -23.51 58.97 41.28
CA ARG A 87 -22.42 58.94 40.29
C ARG A 87 -21.51 57.73 40.47
N ALA A 88 -21.15 57.40 41.71
CA ALA A 88 -20.31 56.25 42.03
C ALA A 88 -20.98 54.92 41.65
N VAL A 89 -22.28 54.79 41.91
CA VAL A 89 -23.07 53.61 41.48
C VAL A 89 -23.11 53.53 39.96
N GLY A 90 -23.40 54.63 39.25
CA GLY A 90 -23.38 54.63 37.78
C GLY A 90 -22.01 54.27 37.19
N MET A 91 -20.92 54.80 37.74
CA MET A 91 -19.55 54.43 37.33
C MET A 91 -19.25 52.96 37.62
N MET A 92 -19.72 52.43 38.74
CA MET A 92 -19.53 51.02 39.08
C MET A 92 -20.27 50.11 38.09
N GLU A 93 -21.51 50.43 37.73
CA GLU A 93 -22.29 49.72 36.71
C GLU A 93 -21.58 49.75 35.34
N GLU A 94 -21.05 50.91 34.92
CA GLU A 94 -20.27 51.04 33.69
C GLU A 94 -19.01 50.17 33.70
N LEU A 95 -18.28 50.15 34.82
CA LEU A 95 -17.09 49.33 34.99
C LEU A 95 -17.41 47.83 35.00
N GLU A 96 -18.53 47.41 35.58
CA GLU A 96 -18.99 46.03 35.54
C GLU A 96 -19.31 45.58 34.11
N VAL A 97 -19.97 46.44 33.32
CA VAL A 97 -20.26 46.17 31.90
C VAL A 97 -18.98 46.06 31.09
N GLU A 98 -18.04 46.98 31.27
CA GLU A 98 -16.76 46.95 30.54
C GLU A 98 -15.92 45.73 30.96
N GLN A 99 -15.96 45.34 32.23
CA GLN A 99 -15.30 44.13 32.73
C GLN A 99 -15.89 42.87 32.08
N LEU A 100 -17.22 42.77 31.99
CA LEU A 100 -17.87 41.64 31.31
C LEU A 100 -17.50 41.59 29.83
N LYS A 101 -17.53 42.74 29.15
CA LYS A 101 -17.15 42.85 27.74
C LYS A 101 -15.69 42.43 27.51
N SER A 102 -14.76 42.97 28.29
CA SER A 102 -13.34 42.62 28.22
C SER A 102 -13.11 41.13 28.52
N SER A 103 -13.86 40.54 29.46
CA SER A 103 -13.74 39.12 29.77
C SER A 103 -14.20 38.21 28.61
N SER A 104 -15.27 38.61 27.92
CA SER A 104 -15.78 37.92 26.73
C SER A 104 -14.79 38.01 25.57
N ASP A 105 -14.24 39.20 25.32
CA ASP A 105 -13.23 39.42 24.28
C ASP A 105 -11.99 38.57 24.54
N LEU A 106 -11.51 38.55 25.79
CA LEU A 106 -10.37 37.73 26.19
C LEU A 106 -10.67 36.23 25.97
N HIS A 107 -11.86 35.76 26.32
CA HIS A 107 -12.26 34.37 26.07
C HIS A 107 -12.27 34.03 24.57
N TYR A 108 -12.81 34.92 23.73
CA TYR A 108 -12.79 34.76 22.28
C TYR A 108 -11.36 34.73 21.71
N GLN A 109 -10.48 35.61 22.19
CA GLN A 109 -9.06 35.59 21.81
C GLN A 109 -8.37 34.29 22.23
N HIS A 110 -8.68 33.76 23.42
CA HIS A 110 -8.14 32.47 23.86
C HIS A 110 -8.61 31.31 22.96
N LEU A 111 -9.89 31.26 22.61
CA LEU A 111 -10.45 30.22 21.75
C LEU A 111 -9.83 30.26 20.35
N THR A 112 -9.74 31.44 19.74
CA THR A 112 -9.13 31.61 18.42
C THR A 112 -7.64 31.30 18.44
N ASN A 113 -6.92 31.69 19.50
CA ASN A 113 -5.51 31.35 19.68
C ASN A 113 -5.30 29.84 19.81
N SER A 114 -6.16 29.14 20.55
CA SER A 114 -6.12 27.68 20.66
C SER A 114 -6.32 27.00 19.30
N ARG A 115 -7.34 27.43 18.54
CA ARG A 115 -7.61 26.90 17.20
C ARG A 115 -6.43 27.10 16.25
N LEU A 116 -5.83 28.29 16.26
CA LEU A 116 -4.65 28.59 15.42
C LEU A 116 -3.43 27.75 15.82
N LYS A 117 -3.23 27.49 17.12
CA LYS A 117 -2.18 26.59 17.60
C LYS A 117 -2.39 25.16 17.09
N ASP A 118 -3.61 24.65 17.14
CA ASP A 118 -3.92 23.30 16.63
C ASP A 118 -3.66 23.20 15.12
N GLN A 119 -4.09 24.20 14.35
CA GLN A 119 -3.81 24.28 12.91
C GLN A 119 -2.31 24.35 12.60
N LEU A 120 -1.55 25.12 13.40
CA LEU A 120 -0.10 25.21 13.27
C LEU A 120 0.56 23.86 13.55
N GLU A 121 0.14 23.15 14.60
CA GLU A 121 0.67 21.83 14.93
C GLU A 121 0.33 20.78 13.87
N LEU A 122 -0.89 20.83 13.29
CA LEU A 122 -1.26 19.99 12.15
C LEU A 122 -0.39 20.29 10.92
N SER A 123 -0.20 21.57 10.59
CA SER A 123 0.66 21.99 9.47
C SER A 123 2.12 21.55 9.67
N LYS A 124 2.66 21.68 10.88
CA LYS A 124 4.01 21.17 11.21
C LYS A 124 4.12 19.67 11.02
N LYS A 125 3.15 18.89 11.49
CA LYS A 125 3.13 17.42 11.32
C LYS A 125 3.09 17.02 9.85
N GLU A 126 2.26 17.69 9.06
CA GLU A 126 2.19 17.45 7.62
C GLU A 126 3.50 17.83 6.91
N ASN A 127 4.14 18.94 7.31
CA ASN A 127 5.44 19.34 6.78
C ASN A 127 6.52 18.28 7.08
N MET A 128 6.59 17.77 8.31
CA MET A 128 7.50 16.67 8.65
C MET A 128 7.23 15.42 7.78
N ARG A 129 5.96 15.09 7.53
CA ARG A 129 5.58 13.95 6.67
C ARG A 129 6.02 14.17 5.22
N LEU A 130 5.93 15.39 4.70
CA LEU A 130 6.40 15.73 3.36
C LEU A 130 7.92 15.67 3.27
N HIS A 131 8.63 16.23 4.25
CA HIS A 131 10.09 16.21 4.31
C HIS A 131 10.64 14.77 4.37
N GLU A 132 9.99 13.85 5.09
CA GLU A 132 10.40 12.44 5.09
C GLU A 132 10.16 11.75 3.75
N ARG A 133 9.05 12.07 3.05
CA ARG A 133 8.82 11.57 1.68
C ARG A 133 9.85 12.11 0.70
N GLU A 134 10.20 13.38 0.81
CA GLU A 134 11.25 14.00 0.00
C GLU A 134 12.59 13.26 0.21
N ARG A 135 12.98 13.02 1.46
CA ARG A 135 14.18 12.23 1.79
C ARG A 135 14.17 10.82 1.18
N GLN A 136 13.01 10.15 1.19
CA GLN A 136 12.85 8.83 0.57
C GLN A 136 12.98 8.89 -0.95
N LEU A 137 12.43 9.93 -1.59
CA LEU A 137 12.57 10.13 -3.03
C LEU A 137 14.01 10.48 -3.42
N GLU A 138 14.70 11.32 -2.66
CA GLU A 138 16.11 11.65 -2.89
C GLU A 138 17.01 10.41 -2.81
N THR A 139 16.79 9.55 -1.81
CA THR A 139 17.54 8.30 -1.67
C THR A 139 17.26 7.35 -2.82
N SER A 140 16.00 7.22 -3.25
CA SER A 140 15.60 6.43 -4.44
C SER A 140 16.21 6.96 -5.74
N LEU A 141 16.26 8.29 -5.91
CA LEU A 141 16.91 8.91 -7.06
C LEU A 141 18.40 8.55 -7.08
N LYS A 142 19.07 8.67 -5.93
CA LYS A 142 20.50 8.36 -5.81
C LYS A 142 20.81 6.88 -6.10
N THR A 143 19.96 5.95 -5.66
CA THR A 143 20.14 4.53 -5.98
C THR A 143 19.95 4.26 -7.47
N LEU A 144 18.90 4.82 -8.08
CA LEU A 144 18.66 4.71 -9.53
C LEU A 144 19.79 5.33 -10.36
N GLN A 145 20.34 6.46 -9.92
CA GLN A 145 21.48 7.11 -10.57
C GLN A 145 22.73 6.22 -10.53
N ASN A 146 22.98 5.53 -9.43
CA ASN A 146 24.06 4.55 -9.33
C ASN A 146 23.83 3.35 -10.25
N CYS A 147 22.63 2.76 -10.25
CA CYS A 147 22.29 1.67 -11.16
C CYS A 147 22.46 2.05 -12.64
N LEU A 148 22.05 3.27 -13.01
CA LEU A 148 22.25 3.80 -14.36
C LEU A 148 23.74 3.93 -14.70
N LYS A 149 24.56 4.38 -13.74
CA LYS A 149 26.01 4.47 -13.93
C LYS A 149 26.63 3.09 -14.13
N ASP A 150 26.29 2.12 -13.29
CA ASP A 150 26.79 0.74 -13.38
C ASP A 150 26.39 0.11 -14.73
N ALA A 151 25.14 0.31 -15.17
CA ALA A 151 24.68 -0.16 -16.48
C ALA A 151 25.45 0.48 -17.65
N LYS A 152 25.78 1.78 -17.57
CA LYS A 152 26.60 2.46 -18.57
C LYS A 152 28.03 1.91 -18.62
N GLU A 153 28.64 1.65 -17.47
CA GLU A 153 29.97 1.06 -17.37
C GLU A 153 29.98 -0.37 -17.96
N GLU A 154 28.94 -1.16 -17.69
CA GLU A 154 28.79 -2.52 -18.24
C GLU A 154 28.59 -2.50 -19.76
N ILE A 155 27.77 -1.59 -20.30
CA ILE A 155 27.62 -1.40 -21.74
C ILE A 155 28.98 -1.05 -22.37
N GLN A 156 29.72 -0.12 -21.77
CA GLN A 156 31.04 0.27 -22.27
C GLN A 156 32.03 -0.90 -22.24
N ARG A 157 32.01 -1.72 -21.19
CA ARG A 157 32.81 -2.95 -21.07
C ARG A 157 32.46 -3.95 -22.16
N LEU A 158 31.18 -4.22 -22.38
CA LEU A 158 30.69 -5.13 -23.41
C LEU A 158 31.02 -4.63 -24.82
N GLN A 159 30.88 -3.34 -25.08
CA GLN A 159 31.31 -2.72 -26.34
C GLN A 159 32.82 -2.94 -26.58
N GLY A 160 33.64 -2.81 -25.54
CA GLY A 160 35.07 -3.14 -25.59
C GLY A 160 35.33 -4.59 -26.00
N ILE A 161 34.59 -5.54 -25.42
CA ILE A 161 34.69 -6.97 -25.76
C ILE A 161 34.22 -7.26 -27.19
N ILE A 162 33.13 -6.62 -27.65
CA ILE A 162 32.63 -6.76 -29.01
C ILE A 162 33.68 -6.24 -30.00
N ALA A 163 34.24 -5.07 -29.75
CA ALA A 163 35.31 -4.49 -30.57
C ALA A 163 36.55 -5.40 -30.60
N SER A 164 37.00 -5.89 -29.45
CA SER A 164 38.15 -6.80 -29.39
C SER A 164 37.88 -8.11 -30.16
N ARG A 165 36.69 -8.70 -30.01
CA ARG A 165 36.28 -9.89 -30.78
C ARG A 165 36.24 -9.63 -32.28
N ALA A 166 35.70 -8.49 -32.71
CA ALA A 166 35.68 -8.11 -34.11
C ALA A 166 37.10 -8.02 -34.69
N THR A 167 38.05 -7.44 -33.95
CA THR A 167 39.46 -7.41 -34.38
C THR A 167 40.09 -8.81 -34.46
N GLN A 168 39.81 -9.68 -33.49
CA GLN A 168 40.29 -11.06 -33.47
C GLN A 168 39.75 -11.86 -34.66
N TYR A 169 38.44 -11.80 -34.93
CA TYR A 169 37.84 -12.49 -36.07
C TYR A 169 38.38 -11.97 -37.40
N ASN A 170 38.58 -10.66 -37.54
CA ASN A 170 39.23 -10.09 -38.73
C ASN A 170 40.64 -10.64 -38.94
N HIS A 171 41.43 -10.77 -37.86
CA HIS A 171 42.76 -11.36 -37.94
C HIS A 171 42.70 -12.84 -38.35
N ASP A 172 41.79 -13.62 -37.77
CA ASP A 172 41.63 -15.04 -38.08
C ASP A 172 41.11 -15.30 -39.50
N ILE A 173 40.20 -14.47 -39.99
CA ILE A 173 39.74 -14.51 -41.39
C ILE A 173 40.93 -14.24 -42.32
N LYS A 174 41.69 -13.16 -42.10
CA LYS A 174 42.90 -12.86 -42.90
C LYS A 174 43.93 -13.99 -42.85
N ARG A 175 44.07 -14.66 -41.70
CA ARG A 175 44.95 -15.83 -41.56
C ARG A 175 44.48 -17.00 -42.41
N ARG A 176 43.19 -17.36 -42.30
CA ARG A 176 42.60 -18.44 -43.10
C ARG A 176 42.64 -18.14 -44.60
N GLU A 177 42.41 -16.90 -45.00
CA GLU A 177 42.49 -16.46 -46.39
C GLU A 177 43.90 -16.64 -46.96
N ARG A 178 44.94 -16.28 -46.19
CA ARG A 178 46.34 -16.54 -46.57
C ARG A 178 46.64 -18.04 -46.72
N GLU A 179 46.12 -18.88 -45.82
CA GLU A 179 46.29 -20.34 -45.90
C GLU A 179 45.55 -20.95 -47.10
N HIS A 180 44.32 -20.50 -47.36
CA HIS A 180 43.56 -20.86 -48.55
C HIS A 180 44.32 -20.50 -49.83
N ASN A 181 44.86 -19.28 -49.92
CA ASN A 181 45.63 -18.84 -51.08
C ASN A 181 46.89 -19.68 -51.30
N ARG A 182 47.61 -20.06 -50.24
CA ARG A 182 48.76 -20.98 -50.35
C ARG A 182 48.35 -22.36 -50.87
N VAL A 183 47.23 -22.91 -50.41
CA VAL A 183 46.71 -24.20 -50.89
C VAL A 183 46.29 -24.09 -52.35
N LYS A 184 45.59 -23.02 -52.71
CA LYS A 184 45.17 -22.72 -54.08
C LYS A 184 46.38 -22.61 -55.03
N GLU A 185 47.43 -21.92 -54.63
CA GLU A 185 48.69 -21.81 -55.40
C GLU A 185 49.35 -23.18 -55.59
N ARG A 186 49.48 -24.00 -54.53
CA ARG A 186 50.02 -25.37 -54.63
C ARG A 186 49.18 -26.25 -55.56
N LEU A 187 47.85 -26.17 -55.47
CA LEU A 187 46.96 -26.90 -56.35
C LEU A 187 47.14 -26.46 -57.81
N ASN A 188 47.21 -25.15 -58.07
CA ASN A 188 47.47 -24.62 -59.40
C ASN A 188 48.82 -25.10 -59.95
N GLN A 189 49.88 -25.08 -59.13
CA GLN A 189 51.19 -25.62 -59.51
C GLN A 189 51.11 -27.11 -59.87
N LEU A 190 50.40 -27.93 -59.09
CA LEU A 190 50.19 -29.35 -59.38
C LEU A 190 49.37 -29.57 -60.67
N LEU A 191 48.36 -28.76 -60.92
CA LEU A 191 47.55 -28.84 -62.14
C LEU A 191 48.37 -28.47 -63.39
N ILE A 192 49.23 -27.45 -63.29
CA ILE A 192 50.16 -27.08 -64.37
C ILE A 192 51.19 -28.20 -64.59
N ALA A 193 51.81 -28.72 -63.53
CA ALA A 193 52.76 -29.83 -63.61
C ALA A 193 52.14 -31.12 -64.19
N LYS A 194 50.86 -31.42 -63.91
CA LYS A 194 50.13 -32.54 -64.52
C LYS A 194 49.82 -32.33 -66.00
N LYS A 195 49.70 -31.08 -66.45
CA LYS A 195 49.49 -30.78 -67.87
C LYS A 195 50.76 -31.04 -68.68
N GLU A 196 51.94 -30.85 -68.06
CA GLU A 196 53.24 -31.19 -68.64
C GLU A 196 53.59 -32.69 -68.50
N ASN A 197 53.15 -33.37 -67.44
CA ASN A 197 53.32 -34.81 -67.24
C ASN A 197 52.01 -35.60 -67.43
N LYS A 198 51.62 -35.86 -68.70
CA LYS A 198 50.54 -36.80 -69.03
C LYS A 198 51.05 -38.25 -69.02
N GLN A 199 51.25 -38.81 -67.83
CA GLN A 199 51.22 -40.26 -67.61
C GLN A 199 50.35 -40.52 -66.38
N GLY A 200 49.27 -41.28 -66.59
CA GLY A 200 48.30 -41.61 -65.56
C GLY A 200 48.95 -42.38 -64.43
N MET A 201 48.69 -41.98 -63.19
CA MET A 201 49.12 -42.70 -62.00
C MET A 201 47.90 -43.29 -61.30
N GLU A 202 47.78 -44.61 -61.39
CA GLU A 202 46.89 -45.43 -60.58
C GLU A 202 47.41 -45.43 -59.13
N VAL A 203 46.54 -45.06 -58.18
CA VAL A 203 46.90 -44.96 -56.77
C VAL A 203 46.73 -46.32 -56.11
N LEU A 204 47.84 -47.03 -55.92
CA LEU A 204 47.89 -48.40 -55.38
C LEU A 204 48.23 -48.47 -53.88
N ASN A 205 48.26 -47.36 -53.14
CA ASN A 205 48.53 -47.40 -51.70
C ASN A 205 47.68 -46.39 -50.90
N TYR A 206 46.80 -46.94 -50.06
CA TYR A 206 46.13 -46.22 -48.99
C TYR A 206 47.18 -45.76 -47.97
N VAL A 207 47.30 -44.46 -47.74
CA VAL A 207 48.17 -43.91 -46.70
C VAL A 207 47.60 -44.31 -45.32
N ARG A 208 48.17 -45.34 -44.70
CA ARG A 208 48.10 -45.54 -43.25
C ARG A 208 48.91 -44.44 -42.58
N ARG A 209 48.25 -43.59 -41.77
CA ARG A 209 48.96 -42.68 -40.85
C ARG A 209 49.75 -43.50 -39.83
N SER A 210 50.97 -43.06 -39.52
CA SER A 210 51.91 -43.73 -38.61
C SER A 210 51.53 -43.64 -37.12
N ASP A 211 50.45 -42.94 -36.76
CA ASP A 211 49.96 -42.81 -35.37
C ASP A 211 48.78 -43.74 -35.03
N GLY A 212 48.27 -44.51 -35.99
CA GLY A 212 47.16 -45.47 -35.78
C GLY A 212 45.84 -44.85 -35.31
N ARG A 213 45.74 -43.52 -35.15
CA ARG A 213 44.52 -42.85 -34.70
C ARG A 213 43.88 -42.07 -35.84
N ARG A 214 42.66 -42.51 -36.16
CA ARG A 214 41.73 -41.80 -37.04
C ARG A 214 41.35 -40.48 -36.33
N CYS A 215 41.32 -39.35 -37.04
CA CYS A 215 40.64 -38.16 -36.52
C CYS A 215 39.23 -38.61 -36.12
N LEU A 216 38.90 -38.48 -34.84
CA LEU A 216 37.56 -38.78 -34.36
C LEU A 216 36.68 -37.65 -34.88
N TRP A 217 36.08 -37.87 -36.04
CA TRP A 217 34.94 -37.07 -36.48
C TRP A 217 33.96 -37.00 -35.32
N LYS A 218 33.31 -35.85 -35.12
CA LYS A 218 32.19 -35.76 -34.17
C LYS A 218 31.23 -36.89 -34.49
N THR A 219 31.26 -37.93 -33.67
CA THR A 219 30.40 -39.09 -33.79
C THR A 219 29.31 -38.91 -32.76
N GLY A 220 28.08 -39.36 -33.07
CA GLY A 220 26.90 -39.13 -32.22
C GLY A 220 27.06 -39.56 -30.75
N LYS A 221 28.06 -40.38 -30.40
CA LYS A 221 28.42 -40.71 -29.00
C LYS A 221 29.00 -39.53 -28.20
N THR A 222 29.61 -38.56 -28.88
CA THR A 222 30.17 -37.34 -28.28
C THR A 222 29.11 -36.25 -28.14
N GLU A 223 28.21 -36.13 -29.12
CA GLU A 223 27.03 -35.25 -29.06
C GLU A 223 26.01 -35.77 -28.04
N SER A 224 25.75 -37.08 -27.97
CA SER A 224 24.84 -37.65 -26.96
C SER A 224 25.34 -37.46 -25.53
N ARG A 225 26.67 -37.36 -25.32
CA ARG A 225 27.25 -37.01 -24.01
C ARG A 225 27.04 -35.54 -23.68
N GLN A 226 27.24 -34.64 -24.65
CA GLN A 226 27.02 -33.20 -24.46
C GLN A 226 25.54 -32.87 -24.28
N GLU A 227 24.65 -33.51 -25.03
CA GLU A 227 23.20 -33.43 -24.84
C GLU A 227 22.79 -33.99 -23.47
N GLY A 228 23.36 -35.12 -23.04
CA GLY A 228 23.12 -35.68 -21.71
C GLY A 228 23.54 -34.74 -20.57
N GLU A 229 24.69 -34.07 -20.71
CA GLU A 229 25.14 -33.04 -19.75
C GLU A 229 24.25 -31.78 -19.78
N MET A 230 23.76 -31.39 -20.95
CA MET A 230 22.80 -30.29 -21.11
C MET A 230 21.45 -30.61 -20.44
N TYR A 231 20.86 -31.78 -20.72
CA TYR A 231 19.62 -32.23 -20.07
C TYR A 231 19.80 -32.35 -18.55
N LYS A 232 20.95 -32.83 -18.09
CA LYS A 232 21.26 -32.89 -16.66
C LYS A 232 21.33 -31.51 -16.02
N THR A 233 21.90 -30.53 -16.72
CA THR A 233 21.96 -29.14 -16.25
C THR A 233 20.57 -28.54 -16.19
N LEU A 234 19.77 -28.69 -17.25
CA LEU A 234 18.40 -28.20 -17.32
C LEU A 234 17.51 -28.80 -16.22
N LEU A 235 17.59 -30.12 -16.01
CA LEU A 235 16.88 -30.79 -14.91
C LEU A 235 17.33 -30.25 -13.54
N SER A 236 18.62 -30.01 -13.35
CA SER A 236 19.12 -29.44 -12.09
C SER A 236 18.64 -28.01 -11.86
N GLU A 237 18.48 -27.20 -12.91
CA GLU A 237 17.92 -25.86 -12.83
C GLU A 237 16.42 -25.89 -12.50
N PHE A 238 15.65 -26.81 -13.11
CA PHE A 238 14.25 -27.01 -12.75
C PHE A 238 14.09 -27.48 -11.29
N ASP A 239 14.91 -28.43 -10.83
CA ASP A 239 14.90 -28.88 -9.44
C ASP A 239 15.31 -27.76 -8.46
N ASN A 240 16.25 -26.89 -8.86
CA ASN A 240 16.62 -25.69 -8.11
C ASN A 240 15.43 -24.73 -8.00
N HIS A 241 14.80 -24.41 -9.14
CA HIS A 241 13.67 -23.50 -9.19
C HIS A 241 12.47 -24.02 -8.39
N GLN A 242 12.18 -25.32 -8.46
CA GLN A 242 11.13 -25.95 -7.66
C GLN A 242 11.42 -25.88 -6.15
N ARG A 243 12.69 -26.02 -5.74
CA ARG A 243 13.11 -25.81 -4.34
C ARG A 243 12.95 -24.36 -3.89
N GLU A 244 13.40 -23.42 -4.70
CA GLU A 244 13.26 -21.98 -4.41
C GLU A 244 11.79 -21.60 -4.25
N LEU A 245 10.93 -22.09 -5.16
CA LEU A 245 9.49 -21.85 -5.11
C LEU A 245 8.83 -22.51 -3.89
N MET A 246 9.31 -23.67 -3.43
CA MET A 246 8.87 -24.26 -2.15
C MET A 246 9.30 -23.40 -0.95
N VAL A 247 10.52 -22.86 -0.94
CA VAL A 247 11.00 -21.98 0.14
C VAL A 247 10.19 -20.68 0.18
N GLU A 248 9.98 -20.03 -0.97
CA GLU A 248 9.13 -18.85 -1.08
C GLU A 248 7.69 -19.15 -0.61
N ASN A 249 7.12 -20.29 -0.98
CA ASN A 249 5.79 -20.69 -0.52
C ASN A 249 5.73 -20.86 1.00
N ILE A 250 6.79 -21.40 1.61
CA ILE A 250 6.91 -21.51 3.08
C ILE A 250 7.02 -20.12 3.72
N GLU A 251 7.80 -19.21 3.15
CA GLU A 251 7.95 -17.84 3.61
C GLU A 251 6.64 -17.05 3.50
N LEU A 252 5.95 -17.14 2.37
CA LEU A 252 4.63 -16.56 2.16
C LEU A 252 3.61 -17.09 3.18
N LYS A 253 3.64 -18.40 3.47
CA LYS A 253 2.81 -18.98 4.54
C LYS A 253 3.16 -18.42 5.91
N LYS A 254 4.44 -18.19 6.23
CA LYS A 254 4.87 -17.57 7.49
C LYS A 254 4.37 -16.13 7.59
N VAL A 255 4.54 -15.32 6.54
CA VAL A 255 4.04 -13.94 6.49
C VAL A 255 2.53 -13.91 6.64
N LEU A 256 1.80 -14.81 5.97
CA LEU A 256 0.35 -14.90 6.10
C LEU A 256 -0.09 -15.27 7.52
N GLN A 257 0.59 -16.20 8.19
CA GLN A 257 0.31 -16.54 9.59
C GLN A 257 0.66 -15.38 10.53
N GLN A 258 1.75 -14.66 10.26
CA GLN A 258 2.13 -13.46 11.02
C GLN A 258 1.07 -12.36 10.89
N MET A 259 0.65 -12.05 9.65
CA MET A 259 -0.44 -11.10 9.39
C MET A 259 -1.73 -11.54 10.06
N LYS A 260 -2.09 -12.82 10.01
CA LYS A 260 -3.24 -13.36 10.74
C LYS A 260 -3.10 -13.11 12.25
N HIS A 261 -1.92 -13.36 12.82
CA HIS A 261 -1.66 -13.16 14.24
C HIS A 261 -1.76 -11.69 14.65
N GLU A 262 -1.18 -10.78 13.85
CA GLU A 262 -1.26 -9.33 14.05
C GLU A 262 -2.68 -8.81 13.91
N MET A 263 -3.42 -9.26 12.89
CA MET A 263 -4.83 -8.89 12.70
C MET A 263 -5.68 -9.36 13.89
N VAL A 264 -5.46 -10.58 14.38
CA VAL A 264 -6.13 -11.08 15.60
C VAL A 264 -5.71 -10.26 16.83
N GLY A 265 -4.44 -9.88 16.95
CA GLY A 265 -3.96 -9.00 18.02
C GLY A 265 -4.66 -7.63 18.01
N VAL A 266 -4.77 -7.00 16.85
CA VAL A 266 -5.48 -5.72 16.66
C VAL A 266 -6.97 -5.87 16.96
N LEU A 267 -7.60 -6.95 16.53
CA LEU A 267 -9.02 -7.21 16.79
C LEU A 267 -9.30 -7.51 18.28
N ASN A 268 -8.43 -8.27 18.95
CA ASN A 268 -8.54 -8.59 20.38
C ASN A 268 -8.18 -7.40 21.29
N SER A 269 -7.29 -6.50 20.85
CA SER A 269 -7.01 -5.23 21.55
C SER A 269 -8.23 -4.30 21.59
N LYS A 270 -9.15 -4.45 20.62
CA LYS A 270 -10.42 -3.73 20.58
C LYS A 270 -11.49 -4.33 21.51
N GLU A 271 -11.38 -5.61 21.87
CA GLU A 271 -12.26 -6.24 22.87
C GLU A 271 -11.84 -5.94 24.31
N THR A 272 -10.56 -5.66 24.56
CA THR A 272 -10.07 -5.27 25.90
C THR A 272 -10.36 -3.80 26.23
N CYS A 273 -10.35 -2.90 25.24
CA CYS A 273 -10.71 -1.49 25.45
C CYS A 273 -12.22 -1.25 25.74
N GLN A 274 -13.09 -2.27 25.60
CA GLN A 274 -14.52 -2.18 25.96
C GLN A 274 -14.88 -2.85 27.29
N LYS A 275 -13.92 -3.49 27.98
CA LYS A 275 -14.18 -4.16 29.28
C LYS A 275 -13.70 -3.37 30.50
N GLU A 276 -12.92 -2.30 30.34
CA GLU A 276 -12.42 -1.53 31.48
C GLU A 276 -13.41 -0.49 32.06
N GLU A 277 -14.56 -0.24 31.43
CA GLU A 277 -15.58 0.69 31.98
C GLU A 277 -16.70 0.02 32.79
N LYS A 278 -16.66 -1.31 33.02
CA LYS A 278 -17.64 -1.99 33.89
C LYS A 278 -17.00 -3.09 34.73
N GLN A 279 -16.28 -2.71 35.78
CA GLN A 279 -16.24 -3.44 37.06
C GLN A 279 -15.41 -2.66 38.10
N SER A 280 -16.06 -1.72 38.79
CA SER A 280 -15.70 -1.42 40.18
C SER A 280 -16.48 -2.38 41.09
N ASN A 281 -15.77 -2.98 42.06
CA ASN A 281 -16.23 -3.89 43.12
C ASN A 281 -16.24 -5.39 42.74
N ASN A 282 -15.17 -6.12 43.06
CA ASN A 282 -15.10 -6.83 44.35
C ASN A 282 -13.69 -7.40 44.62
N MET A 283 -13.24 -7.27 45.86
CA MET A 283 -12.04 -7.91 46.42
C MET A 283 -12.23 -9.42 46.55
N HIS A 284 -11.22 -10.23 46.19
CA HIS A 284 -10.48 -11.09 47.14
C HIS A 284 -9.35 -11.89 46.46
N GLN A 285 -8.25 -12.01 47.20
CA GLN A 285 -7.07 -12.84 46.97
C GLN A 285 -7.40 -14.35 46.85
N THR A 286 -6.56 -15.13 46.17
CA THR A 286 -5.63 -16.13 46.77
C THR A 286 -4.84 -16.85 45.66
N ASN A 287 -3.57 -17.15 45.97
CA ASN A 287 -2.57 -17.87 45.17
C ASN A 287 -3.00 -19.31 44.78
N SER A 288 -2.51 -19.80 43.63
CA SER A 288 -2.01 -21.18 43.48
C SER A 288 -1.25 -21.33 42.16
N ASP A 289 0.00 -21.80 42.27
CA ASP A 289 0.73 -22.48 41.19
C ASP A 289 -0.07 -23.69 40.70
N ASP A 290 -0.11 -23.92 39.38
CA ASP A 290 0.02 -25.26 38.81
C ASP A 290 0.35 -25.19 37.30
N ASP A 291 1.36 -25.94 36.91
CA ASP A 291 1.82 -26.17 35.53
C ASP A 291 0.89 -27.18 34.82
N GLU A 292 0.17 -26.78 33.76
CA GLU A 292 -0.24 -27.68 32.68
C GLU A 292 -0.53 -26.92 31.36
N PRO A 293 -0.07 -27.41 30.19
CA PRO A 293 -0.20 -26.70 28.93
C PRO A 293 -1.63 -26.84 28.40
N LEU A 294 -2.45 -25.84 28.73
CA LEU A 294 -3.84 -25.75 28.32
C LEU A 294 -3.96 -25.59 26.80
N LYS A 295 -4.62 -26.57 26.18
CA LYS A 295 -5.05 -26.62 24.77
C LYS A 295 -5.39 -25.23 24.22
N GLY A 296 -4.85 -24.95 23.03
CA GLY A 296 -5.11 -23.71 22.30
C GLY A 296 -6.62 -23.41 22.18
N PRO A 297 -7.00 -22.11 22.07
CA PRO A 297 -8.39 -21.69 22.02
C PRO A 297 -9.16 -22.48 20.96
N PRO A 298 -10.46 -22.79 21.17
CA PRO A 298 -11.25 -23.52 20.18
C PRO A 298 -11.10 -22.79 18.86
N GLU A 299 -10.57 -23.49 17.86
CA GLU A 299 -10.42 -22.98 16.52
C GLU A 299 -11.83 -22.66 16.01
N MET A 300 -12.24 -21.41 16.22
CA MET A 300 -13.51 -20.91 15.74
C MET A 300 -13.46 -21.07 14.23
N SER A 301 -14.21 -22.04 13.71
CA SER A 301 -14.31 -22.30 12.28
C SER A 301 -14.40 -20.98 11.53
N CYS A 302 -13.66 -20.84 10.43
CA CYS A 302 -13.65 -19.65 9.60
C CYS A 302 -15.07 -19.21 9.20
N ASP A 303 -16.01 -20.15 9.14
CA ASP A 303 -17.43 -19.90 8.89
C ASP A 303 -18.09 -19.14 10.04
N HIS A 304 -17.74 -19.47 11.28
CA HIS A 304 -18.28 -18.82 12.48
C HIS A 304 -17.75 -17.40 12.65
N ALA A 305 -16.48 -17.15 12.27
CA ALA A 305 -15.90 -15.80 12.23
C ALA A 305 -16.55 -14.94 11.15
N ARG A 306 -16.78 -15.52 9.96
CA ARG A 306 -17.47 -14.87 8.84
C ARG A 306 -18.92 -14.53 9.17
N GLU A 307 -19.63 -15.42 9.86
CA GLU A 307 -21.01 -15.19 10.28
C GLU A 307 -21.11 -14.09 11.34
N LYS A 308 -20.21 -14.08 12.34
CA LYS A 308 -20.12 -12.98 13.32
C LYS A 308 -19.85 -11.62 12.66
N LEU A 309 -18.93 -11.57 11.69
CA LEU A 309 -18.65 -10.34 10.93
C LEU A 309 -19.88 -9.87 10.14
N THR A 310 -20.54 -10.80 9.44
CA THR A 310 -21.74 -10.50 8.64
C THR A 310 -22.88 -9.97 9.51
N ASN A 311 -23.07 -10.57 10.70
CA ASN A 311 -24.09 -10.13 11.64
C ASN A 311 -23.76 -8.76 12.27
N SER A 312 -22.48 -8.50 12.55
CA SER A 312 -22.02 -7.18 13.02
C SER A 312 -22.26 -6.08 11.99
N ILE A 313 -21.89 -6.32 10.72
CA ILE A 313 -22.13 -5.37 9.62
C ILE A 313 -23.64 -5.11 9.45
N ARG A 314 -24.47 -6.16 9.47
CA ARG A 314 -25.94 -6.02 9.41
C ARG A 314 -26.49 -5.21 10.59
N GLN A 315 -25.91 -5.33 11.78
CA GLN A 315 -26.36 -4.56 12.94
C GLN A 315 -25.94 -3.09 12.84
N GLN A 316 -24.72 -2.80 12.38
CA GLN A 316 -24.27 -1.42 12.14
C GLN A 316 -25.09 -0.75 11.04
N TRP A 317 -25.39 -1.46 9.96
CA TRP A 317 -26.25 -0.97 8.88
C TRP A 317 -27.66 -0.61 9.39
N ARG A 318 -28.26 -1.45 10.25
CA ARG A 318 -29.56 -1.13 10.87
C ARG A 318 -29.51 0.12 11.73
N LYS A 319 -28.44 0.31 12.51
CA LYS A 319 -28.26 1.52 13.34
C LYS A 319 -28.11 2.78 12.48
N LEU A 320 -27.30 2.71 11.42
CA LEU A 320 -27.11 3.81 10.48
C LEU A 320 -28.42 4.14 9.76
N LYS A 321 -29.11 3.14 9.25
CA LYS A 321 -30.41 3.30 8.59
C LYS A 321 -31.41 4.00 9.51
N HIS A 322 -31.52 3.55 10.76
CA HIS A 322 -32.41 4.17 11.74
C HIS A 322 -31.99 5.62 12.06
N HIS A 323 -30.69 5.90 12.13
CA HIS A 323 -30.21 7.27 12.36
C HIS A 323 -30.54 8.20 11.19
N VAL A 324 -30.40 7.72 9.95
CA VAL A 324 -30.76 8.45 8.73
C VAL A 324 -32.28 8.68 8.66
N GLU A 325 -33.10 7.65 8.90
CA GLU A 325 -34.57 7.77 8.95
C GLU A 325 -35.01 8.79 10.02
N ARG A 326 -34.28 8.86 11.13
CA ARG A 326 -34.55 9.82 12.21
C ARG A 326 -34.13 11.25 11.85
N LEU A 327 -32.99 11.42 11.17
CA LEU A 327 -32.57 12.73 10.63
C LEU A 327 -33.52 13.23 9.55
N ASP A 328 -34.01 12.34 8.69
CA ASP A 328 -35.00 12.66 7.65
C ASP A 328 -36.35 13.08 8.26
N SER A 329 -36.80 12.35 9.29
CA SER A 329 -37.98 12.73 10.08
C SER A 329 -37.79 14.08 10.79
N GLN A 330 -36.58 14.38 11.27
CA GLN A 330 -36.26 15.63 11.94
C GLN A 330 -36.16 16.81 10.96
N ALA A 331 -35.65 16.58 9.75
CA ALA A 331 -35.64 17.57 8.67
C ALA A 331 -37.07 17.85 8.16
N SER A 332 -37.92 16.83 8.14
CA SER A 332 -39.35 16.98 7.83
C SER A 332 -40.11 17.81 8.88
N MET A 333 -39.75 17.74 10.17
CA MET A 333 -40.38 18.55 11.22
C MET A 333 -39.95 20.03 11.22
N VAL A 334 -38.84 20.39 10.55
CA VAL A 334 -38.35 21.77 10.47
C VAL A 334 -39.08 22.59 9.38
N GLN A 335 -39.87 21.96 8.51
CA GLN A 335 -40.64 22.69 7.49
C GLN A 335 -42.01 23.22 7.99
N ASP A 336 -42.47 22.83 9.18
CA ASP A 336 -43.80 23.21 9.71
C ASP A 336 -43.75 24.08 10.98
N GLY A 337 -42.56 24.57 11.36
CA GLY A 337 -42.37 25.39 12.56
C GLY A 337 -41.92 26.81 12.22
N ASP A 338 -42.89 27.70 12.04
CA ASP A 338 -42.70 29.16 12.01
C ASP A 338 -42.18 29.64 13.37
N SER A 339 -40.88 29.96 13.47
CA SER A 339 -40.33 30.85 14.52
C SER A 339 -38.88 31.27 14.21
N GLU A 340 -38.75 32.56 13.89
CA GLU A 340 -37.66 33.45 14.30
C GLU A 340 -36.21 32.93 14.19
N GLU A 341 -35.71 32.82 12.97
CA GLU A 341 -34.30 33.15 12.71
C GLU A 341 -34.22 34.10 11.50
N MET A 342 -34.77 35.30 11.71
CA MET A 342 -34.66 36.42 10.80
C MET A 342 -33.25 37.02 10.89
N ILE A 343 -32.25 36.27 10.42
CA ILE A 343 -31.00 36.87 9.94
C ILE A 343 -31.43 37.83 8.84
N SER A 344 -31.34 39.13 9.14
CA SER A 344 -31.88 40.23 8.34
C SER A 344 -31.80 39.93 6.85
N LYS A 345 -32.95 39.76 6.19
CA LYS A 345 -33.07 39.49 4.75
C LYS A 345 -32.18 40.42 3.91
N LYS A 346 -31.93 41.62 4.43
CA LYS A 346 -31.01 42.63 3.88
C LYS A 346 -29.54 42.24 3.95
N LEU A 347 -29.06 41.65 5.05
CA LEU A 347 -27.69 41.11 5.13
C LEU A 347 -27.48 39.95 4.16
N HIS A 348 -28.49 39.09 3.98
CA HIS A 348 -28.43 38.05 2.95
C HIS A 348 -28.41 38.63 1.54
N GLU A 349 -29.20 39.68 1.28
CA GLU A 349 -29.21 40.36 -0.01
C GLU A 349 -27.86 41.03 -0.30
N ASP A 350 -27.28 41.77 0.65
CA ASP A 350 -25.96 42.40 0.54
C ASP A 350 -24.83 41.36 0.34
N GLU A 351 -24.89 40.24 1.06
CA GLU A 351 -23.96 39.11 0.90
C GLU A 351 -24.06 38.49 -0.50
N THR A 352 -25.29 38.31 -1.02
CA THR A 352 -25.49 37.79 -2.36
C THR A 352 -25.03 38.75 -3.45
N GLU A 353 -25.17 40.06 -3.25
CA GLU A 353 -24.62 41.06 -4.17
C GLU A 353 -23.08 41.06 -4.14
N ARG A 354 -22.47 40.95 -2.95
CA ARG A 354 -21.01 40.84 -2.82
C ARG A 354 -20.47 39.59 -3.54
N LEU A 355 -21.10 38.43 -3.31
CA LEU A 355 -20.69 37.19 -3.97
C LEU A 355 -20.88 37.26 -5.49
N LYS A 356 -21.93 37.93 -5.98
CA LYS A 356 -22.10 38.16 -7.43
C LYS A 356 -20.97 39.00 -8.01
N LEU A 357 -20.52 40.03 -7.30
CA LEU A 357 -19.38 40.86 -7.72
C LEU A 357 -18.06 40.06 -7.70
N GLU A 358 -17.81 39.26 -6.66
CA GLU A 358 -16.62 38.38 -6.59
C GLU A 358 -16.62 37.34 -7.71
N ILE A 359 -17.78 36.74 -8.01
CA ILE A 359 -17.93 35.80 -9.14
C ILE A 359 -17.66 36.52 -10.46
N GLN A 360 -18.13 37.76 -10.62
CA GLN A 360 -17.89 38.54 -11.83
C GLN A 360 -16.40 38.88 -11.99
N GLN A 361 -15.71 39.27 -10.92
CA GLN A 361 -14.26 39.49 -10.92
C GLN A 361 -13.48 38.20 -11.23
N CYS A 362 -13.90 37.06 -10.67
CA CYS A 362 -13.31 35.76 -10.99
C CYS A 362 -13.48 35.42 -12.47
N LYS A 363 -14.64 35.71 -13.07
CA LYS A 363 -14.89 35.48 -14.50
C LYS A 363 -13.99 36.35 -15.38
N GLU A 364 -13.84 37.63 -15.04
CA GLU A 364 -12.95 38.55 -15.77
C GLU A 364 -11.48 38.13 -15.65
N PHE A 365 -11.08 37.63 -14.48
CA PHE A 365 -9.75 37.07 -14.27
C PHE A 365 -9.51 35.79 -15.09
N ILE A 366 -10.49 34.88 -15.14
CA ILE A 366 -10.40 33.68 -15.97
C ILE A 366 -10.35 34.05 -17.46
N GLN A 367 -11.13 35.03 -17.91
CA GLN A 367 -11.10 35.51 -19.30
C GLN A 367 -9.75 36.13 -19.67
N THR A 368 -9.18 36.96 -18.79
CA THR A 368 -7.85 37.55 -19.02
C THR A 368 -6.74 36.49 -18.98
N GLN A 369 -6.81 35.51 -18.07
CA GLN A 369 -5.90 34.36 -18.08
C GLN A 369 -6.02 33.53 -19.36
N GLN A 370 -7.24 33.28 -19.85
CA GLN A 370 -7.46 32.59 -21.12
C GLN A 370 -6.90 33.38 -22.31
N GLN A 371 -7.10 34.70 -22.35
CA GLN A 371 -6.51 35.55 -23.38
C GLN A 371 -4.99 35.53 -23.35
N LEU A 372 -4.38 35.55 -22.15
CA LEU A 372 -2.92 35.50 -21.99
C LEU A 372 -2.36 34.14 -22.42
N LEU A 373 -3.03 33.04 -22.06
CA LEU A 373 -2.73 31.68 -22.51
C LEU A 373 -2.83 31.56 -24.04
N GLN A 374 -3.89 32.11 -24.62
CA GLN A 374 -4.07 32.13 -26.07
C GLN A 374 -3.01 32.98 -26.76
N GLN A 375 -2.60 34.09 -26.16
CA GLN A 375 -1.51 34.92 -26.64
C GLN A 375 -0.16 34.20 -26.53
N GLN A 376 0.11 33.44 -25.46
CA GLN A 376 1.31 32.61 -25.34
C GLN A 376 1.34 31.44 -26.32
N LEU A 377 0.20 30.83 -26.62
CA LEU A 377 0.11 29.83 -27.69
C LEU A 377 0.36 30.44 -29.08
N ASN A 378 -0.09 31.68 -29.30
CA ASN A 378 0.05 32.36 -30.58
C ASN A 378 1.38 33.11 -30.73
N THR A 379 2.17 33.30 -29.67
CA THR A 379 3.56 33.78 -29.77
C THR A 379 4.44 32.64 -30.26
N SER A 380 4.73 32.67 -31.55
CA SER A 380 5.61 31.76 -32.29
C SER A 380 6.97 31.58 -31.60
N CYS A 381 7.08 30.58 -30.73
CA CYS A 381 8.34 29.94 -30.38
C CYS A 381 8.49 28.76 -31.34
N ASP A 382 9.10 29.00 -32.50
CA ASP A 382 9.51 28.03 -33.54
C ASP A 382 8.75 26.68 -33.50
N GLU A 383 7.45 26.76 -33.82
CA GLU A 383 6.52 25.63 -33.81
C GLU A 383 6.94 24.56 -34.83
N GLU A 384 7.66 24.96 -35.88
CA GLU A 384 8.21 24.08 -36.91
C GLU A 384 9.36 23.21 -36.36
N THR A 385 10.23 23.77 -35.52
CA THR A 385 11.36 23.04 -34.91
C THR A 385 10.89 22.09 -33.82
N ALA A 386 9.92 22.51 -33.00
CA ALA A 386 9.33 21.67 -31.97
C ALA A 386 8.47 20.52 -32.55
N ALA A 387 7.70 20.78 -33.61
CA ALA A 387 6.93 19.76 -34.30
C ALA A 387 7.85 18.73 -34.98
N VAL A 388 8.93 19.15 -35.66
CA VAL A 388 9.89 18.25 -36.32
C VAL A 388 10.60 17.32 -35.31
N LEU A 389 11.00 17.84 -34.15
CA LEU A 389 11.66 17.02 -33.12
C LEU A 389 10.69 16.04 -32.45
N ASN A 390 9.46 16.45 -32.20
CA ASN A 390 8.44 15.60 -31.59
C ASN A 390 7.94 14.52 -32.57
N ASP A 391 7.72 14.87 -33.84
CA ASP A 391 7.41 13.90 -34.89
C ASP A 391 8.59 12.95 -35.13
N SER A 392 9.84 13.43 -35.12
CA SER A 392 11.02 12.56 -35.28
C SER A 392 11.13 11.53 -34.16
N TYR A 393 10.93 11.93 -32.90
CA TYR A 393 11.00 11.02 -31.76
C TYR A 393 9.86 10.00 -31.76
N MET A 394 8.63 10.45 -32.03
CA MET A 394 7.47 9.56 -32.10
C MET A 394 7.55 8.60 -33.29
N LEU A 395 8.20 8.99 -34.39
CA LEU A 395 8.39 8.14 -35.56
C LEU A 395 9.48 7.09 -35.33
N GLU A 396 10.58 7.46 -34.66
CA GLU A 396 11.62 6.51 -34.23
C GLU A 396 11.07 5.48 -33.23
N GLU A 397 10.29 5.91 -32.24
CA GLU A 397 9.63 5.01 -31.28
C GLU A 397 8.66 4.05 -31.98
N LYS A 398 7.87 4.57 -32.93
CA LYS A 398 6.94 3.77 -33.74
C LYS A 398 7.66 2.76 -34.63
N GLU A 399 8.82 3.12 -35.17
CA GLU A 399 9.64 2.22 -35.98
C GLU A 399 10.30 1.13 -35.12
N ARG A 400 10.80 1.49 -33.93
CA ARG A 400 11.32 0.52 -32.95
C ARG A 400 10.25 -0.50 -32.53
N LEU A 401 9.05 -0.04 -32.19
CA LEU A 401 7.94 -0.93 -31.81
C LEU A 401 7.51 -1.85 -32.95
N LYS A 402 7.57 -1.38 -34.21
CA LYS A 402 7.32 -2.25 -35.38
C LYS A 402 8.37 -3.33 -35.52
N GLU A 403 9.64 -3.02 -35.27
CA GLU A 403 10.73 -3.98 -35.32
C GLU A 403 10.62 -5.01 -34.19
N GLU A 404 10.31 -4.59 -32.96
CA GLU A 404 10.02 -5.51 -31.85
C GLU A 404 8.84 -6.44 -32.18
N LEU A 405 7.75 -5.91 -32.75
CA LEU A 405 6.61 -6.71 -33.18
C LEU A 405 7.00 -7.72 -34.26
N ARG A 406 7.86 -7.34 -35.22
CA ARG A 406 8.39 -8.24 -36.27
C ARG A 406 9.18 -9.39 -35.65
N VAL A 407 10.03 -9.11 -34.68
CA VAL A 407 10.80 -10.12 -33.94
C VAL A 407 9.87 -11.06 -33.18
N PHE A 408 8.84 -10.55 -32.51
CA PHE A 408 7.84 -11.38 -31.84
C PHE A 408 7.06 -12.26 -32.81
N GLU A 409 6.70 -11.75 -33.99
CA GLU A 409 6.03 -12.55 -35.02
C GLU A 409 6.93 -13.66 -35.56
N GLU A 410 8.22 -13.40 -35.73
CA GLU A 410 9.21 -14.40 -36.14
C GLU A 410 9.39 -15.48 -35.07
N GLN A 411 9.52 -15.09 -33.80
CA GLN A 411 9.55 -16.03 -32.68
C GLN A 411 8.28 -16.90 -32.63
N ARG A 412 7.10 -16.29 -32.78
CA ARG A 412 5.83 -17.01 -32.84
C ARG A 412 5.80 -18.03 -33.99
N LYS A 413 6.30 -17.66 -35.18
CA LYS A 413 6.42 -18.58 -36.32
C LYS A 413 7.38 -19.72 -36.03
N ASN A 414 8.50 -19.44 -35.37
CA ASN A 414 9.48 -20.46 -34.98
C ASN A 414 8.89 -21.46 -34.00
N PHE A 415 8.20 -20.99 -32.94
CA PHE A 415 7.51 -21.87 -32.01
C PHE A 415 6.42 -22.71 -32.70
N GLU A 416 5.72 -22.14 -33.67
CA GLU A 416 4.70 -22.87 -34.43
C GLU A 416 5.32 -23.97 -35.33
N ILE A 417 6.49 -23.71 -35.92
CA ILE A 417 7.26 -24.73 -36.66
C ILE A 417 7.78 -25.80 -35.70
N GLU A 418 8.35 -25.41 -34.57
CA GLU A 418 8.88 -26.33 -33.57
C GLU A 418 7.77 -27.23 -33.02
N ARG A 419 6.61 -26.65 -32.71
CA ARG A 419 5.40 -27.38 -32.30
C ARG A 419 4.97 -28.40 -33.34
N ARG A 420 4.97 -28.04 -34.63
CA ARG A 420 4.67 -28.99 -35.72
C ARG A 420 5.70 -30.11 -35.79
N ASN A 421 6.99 -29.79 -35.69
CA ASN A 421 8.07 -30.78 -35.70
C ASN A 421 7.96 -31.76 -34.52
N PHE A 422 7.67 -31.26 -33.31
CA PHE A 422 7.45 -32.12 -32.14
C PHE A 422 6.22 -33.01 -32.31
N THR A 423 5.14 -32.47 -32.87
CA THR A 423 3.93 -33.25 -33.15
C THR A 423 4.22 -34.35 -34.17
N GLU A 424 4.94 -34.04 -35.25
CA GLU A 424 5.34 -35.01 -36.27
C GLU A 424 6.28 -36.08 -35.70
N ALA A 425 7.26 -35.69 -34.88
CA ALA A 425 8.16 -36.63 -34.22
C ALA A 425 7.41 -37.57 -33.26
N ALA A 426 6.44 -37.05 -32.50
CA ALA A 426 5.59 -37.87 -31.64
C ALA A 426 4.73 -38.86 -32.44
N VAL A 427 4.15 -38.41 -33.56
CA VAL A 427 3.40 -39.29 -34.48
C VAL A 427 4.32 -40.37 -35.06
N ARG A 428 5.53 -40.01 -35.50
CA ARG A 428 6.50 -40.97 -36.03
C ARG A 428 6.94 -42.01 -35.00
N LEU A 429 7.24 -41.58 -33.78
CA LEU A 429 7.54 -42.49 -32.67
C LEU A 429 6.36 -43.42 -32.36
N GLY A 430 5.13 -42.92 -32.48
CA GLY A 430 3.92 -43.74 -32.37
C GLY A 430 3.85 -44.84 -33.44
N HIS A 431 4.17 -44.52 -34.70
CA HIS A 431 4.23 -45.50 -35.78
C HIS A 431 5.35 -46.53 -35.56
N GLU A 432 6.55 -46.08 -35.18
CA GLU A 432 7.68 -46.96 -34.90
C GLU A 432 7.36 -47.91 -33.74
N ARG A 433 6.77 -47.40 -32.64
CA ARG A 433 6.32 -48.23 -31.51
C ARG A 433 5.29 -49.27 -31.96
N LYS A 434 4.31 -48.89 -32.77
CA LYS A 434 3.32 -49.82 -33.32
C LYS A 434 3.98 -50.91 -34.17
N CYS A 435 4.90 -50.55 -35.07
CA CYS A 435 5.65 -51.53 -35.86
C CYS A 435 6.45 -52.50 -34.98
N PHE A 436 7.09 -52.02 -33.91
CA PHE A 436 7.78 -52.89 -32.95
C PHE A 436 6.83 -53.84 -32.21
N GLU A 437 5.64 -53.36 -31.83
CA GLU A 437 4.61 -54.18 -31.20
C GLU A 437 4.07 -55.24 -32.18
N ASP A 438 3.84 -54.88 -33.44
CA ASP A 438 3.42 -55.79 -34.51
C ASP A 438 4.50 -56.86 -34.79
N ASP A 439 5.78 -56.47 -34.90
CA ASP A 439 6.90 -57.39 -35.08
C ASP A 439 7.04 -58.34 -33.89
N ARG A 440 6.87 -57.84 -32.66
CA ARG A 440 6.84 -58.65 -31.45
C ARG A 440 5.67 -59.63 -31.47
N ALA A 441 4.49 -59.20 -31.88
CA ALA A 441 3.32 -60.06 -32.01
C ALA A 441 3.51 -61.13 -33.08
N MET A 442 4.11 -60.79 -34.22
CA MET A 442 4.51 -61.72 -35.28
C MET A 442 5.56 -62.73 -34.79
N TRP A 443 6.56 -62.26 -34.05
CA TRP A 443 7.57 -63.13 -33.44
C TRP A 443 6.95 -64.09 -32.42
N LEU A 444 6.06 -63.62 -31.55
CA LEU A 444 5.34 -64.47 -30.60
C LEU A 444 4.44 -65.47 -31.32
N LYS A 445 3.75 -65.06 -32.38
CA LYS A 445 2.95 -65.95 -33.24
C LYS A 445 3.84 -67.02 -33.88
N HIS A 446 5.01 -66.65 -34.39
CA HIS A 446 5.96 -67.58 -34.99
C HIS A 446 6.56 -68.54 -33.96
N GLN A 447 6.91 -68.06 -32.77
CA GLN A 447 7.32 -68.89 -31.64
C GLN A 447 6.22 -69.89 -31.27
N PHE A 448 4.99 -69.42 -31.06
CA PHE A 448 3.86 -70.27 -30.71
C PHE A 448 3.60 -71.33 -31.78
N LEU A 449 3.56 -70.96 -33.07
CA LEU A 449 3.35 -71.92 -34.15
C LEU A 449 4.51 -72.94 -34.22
N ASN A 450 5.76 -72.51 -34.11
CA ASN A 450 6.90 -73.42 -34.19
C ASN A 450 7.04 -74.33 -32.97
N THR A 451 6.75 -73.86 -31.76
CA THR A 451 6.79 -74.72 -30.56
C THR A 451 5.60 -75.67 -30.49
N THR A 452 4.42 -75.27 -30.98
CA THR A 452 3.21 -76.10 -30.94
C THR A 452 3.24 -77.25 -31.96
N PHE A 453 3.96 -77.09 -33.08
CA PHE A 453 4.15 -78.15 -34.07
C PHE A 453 5.45 -78.96 -33.92
N ALA A 454 6.52 -78.39 -33.34
CA ALA A 454 7.78 -79.13 -33.13
C ALA A 454 7.70 -80.17 -32.00
N ASP A 455 6.80 -80.00 -31.02
CA ASP A 455 6.66 -80.94 -29.90
C ASP A 455 5.77 -82.16 -30.22
N GLN A 456 5.15 -82.23 -31.41
CA GLN A 456 4.36 -83.40 -31.83
C GLN A 456 5.20 -84.54 -32.45
N MET A 457 6.52 -84.40 -32.58
CA MET A 457 7.38 -85.36 -33.28
C MET A 457 8.54 -85.93 -32.43
N LYS A 458 8.28 -86.37 -31.19
CA LYS A 458 9.14 -87.35 -30.49
C LYS A 458 8.32 -88.37 -29.66
N PRO A 459 8.64 -89.68 -29.67
CA PRO A 459 7.84 -90.70 -28.98
C PRO A 459 8.31 -90.97 -27.53
N GLN A 460 7.31 -91.11 -26.65
CA GLN A 460 7.18 -91.90 -25.41
C GLN A 460 8.16 -91.71 -24.23
N SER A 461 7.62 -91.36 -23.05
CA SER A 461 7.41 -92.31 -21.94
C SER A 461 6.61 -91.67 -20.79
N ARG A 462 5.69 -92.44 -20.21
CA ARG A 462 4.76 -92.08 -19.14
C ARG A 462 5.49 -91.82 -17.80
N ARG A 463 5.07 -90.79 -17.05
CA ARG A 463 4.58 -90.87 -15.66
C ARG A 463 4.32 -89.46 -15.08
N THR A 464 3.27 -89.37 -14.26
CA THR A 464 2.83 -88.26 -13.38
C THR A 464 1.79 -87.29 -13.95
N ASP A 465 0.53 -87.69 -13.80
CA ASP A 465 -0.69 -86.99 -14.25
C ASP A 465 -1.31 -86.08 -13.16
N GLU A 466 -0.53 -85.65 -12.16
CA GLU A 466 -1.01 -84.75 -11.07
C GLU A 466 -0.27 -83.40 -11.01
N PHE A 467 0.95 -83.30 -11.54
CA PHE A 467 1.72 -82.04 -11.50
C PHE A 467 1.27 -81.03 -12.57
N SER A 468 0.80 -81.50 -13.73
CA SER A 468 0.30 -80.62 -14.80
C SER A 468 -1.05 -79.98 -14.46
N LYS A 469 -1.93 -80.66 -13.71
CA LYS A 469 -3.20 -80.07 -13.27
C LYS A 469 -3.01 -78.91 -12.28
N ARG A 470 -2.04 -79.01 -11.36
CA ARG A 470 -1.71 -77.90 -10.44
C ARG A 470 -1.06 -76.71 -11.15
N LYS A 471 -0.20 -76.94 -12.14
CA LYS A 471 0.35 -75.86 -12.97
C LYS A 471 -0.71 -75.20 -13.84
N PHE A 472 -1.63 -75.97 -14.42
CA PHE A 472 -2.72 -75.42 -15.23
C PHE A 472 -3.71 -74.62 -14.37
N ILE A 473 -4.02 -75.07 -13.15
CA ILE A 473 -4.86 -74.32 -12.19
C ILE A 473 -4.15 -73.04 -11.71
N LEU A 474 -2.84 -73.09 -11.44
CA LEU A 474 -2.08 -71.88 -11.10
C LEU A 474 -1.97 -70.90 -12.27
N PHE A 475 -1.81 -71.40 -13.49
CA PHE A 475 -1.72 -70.56 -14.70
C PHE A 475 -3.07 -69.94 -15.06
N THR A 476 -4.18 -70.68 -14.94
CA THR A 476 -5.54 -70.12 -15.11
C THR A 476 -5.91 -69.18 -13.96
N SER A 477 -5.43 -69.43 -12.73
CA SER A 477 -5.62 -68.51 -11.61
C SER A 477 -4.79 -67.23 -11.75
N LEU A 478 -3.56 -67.30 -12.29
CA LEU A 478 -2.72 -66.13 -12.63
C LEU A 478 -3.29 -65.31 -13.80
N ILE A 479 -3.81 -65.97 -14.84
CA ILE A 479 -4.50 -65.28 -15.95
C ILE A 479 -5.82 -64.69 -15.45
N SER A 480 -6.55 -65.36 -14.56
CA SER A 480 -7.75 -64.82 -13.93
C SER A 480 -7.44 -63.63 -13.02
N LEU A 481 -6.33 -63.66 -12.26
CA LEU A 481 -5.86 -62.52 -11.48
C LEU A 481 -5.45 -61.35 -12.38
N SER A 482 -4.70 -61.63 -13.45
CA SER A 482 -4.26 -60.63 -14.43
C SER A 482 -5.44 -59.98 -15.14
N ASN A 483 -6.45 -60.77 -15.54
CA ASN A 483 -7.67 -60.28 -16.16
C ASN A 483 -8.59 -59.57 -15.14
N LYS A 484 -8.59 -59.96 -13.87
CA LYS A 484 -9.28 -59.21 -12.80
C LYS A 484 -8.59 -57.89 -12.51
N THR A 485 -7.26 -57.82 -12.54
CA THR A 485 -6.52 -56.56 -12.40
C THR A 485 -6.65 -55.68 -13.63
N TRP A 486 -6.72 -56.26 -14.84
CA TRP A 486 -6.99 -55.51 -16.07
C TRP A 486 -8.43 -55.02 -16.12
N ASN A 487 -9.41 -55.82 -15.68
CA ASN A 487 -10.80 -55.39 -15.58
C ASN A 487 -11.00 -54.38 -14.45
N LEU A 488 -10.26 -54.45 -13.33
CA LEU A 488 -10.26 -53.38 -12.31
C LEU A 488 -9.62 -52.08 -12.84
N PHE A 489 -8.62 -52.18 -13.72
CA PHE A 489 -7.99 -51.02 -14.35
C PHE A 489 -8.86 -50.45 -15.49
N SER A 490 -9.58 -51.32 -16.21
CA SER A 490 -10.54 -50.96 -17.25
C SER A 490 -11.84 -50.43 -16.64
N ASP A 491 -12.33 -50.97 -15.52
CA ASP A 491 -13.46 -50.46 -14.75
C ASP A 491 -13.08 -49.12 -14.06
N PHE A 492 -11.82 -48.91 -13.69
CA PHE A 492 -11.32 -47.60 -13.23
C PHE A 492 -11.21 -46.58 -14.38
N ALA A 493 -10.97 -47.04 -15.60
CA ALA A 493 -10.96 -46.20 -16.81
C ALA A 493 -12.39 -45.92 -17.36
N ASP A 494 -13.31 -46.88 -17.24
CA ASP A 494 -14.72 -46.78 -17.67
C ASP A 494 -15.64 -46.21 -16.57
N SER A 495 -15.23 -46.20 -15.30
CA SER A 495 -15.94 -45.48 -14.22
C SER A 495 -15.69 -43.97 -14.32
N GLY A 496 -16.07 -43.34 -15.44
CA GLY A 496 -16.52 -41.96 -15.55
C GLY A 496 -15.84 -40.89 -14.68
N HIS A 497 -14.54 -40.98 -14.44
CA HIS A 497 -13.77 -39.99 -13.68
C HIS A 497 -13.00 -39.04 -14.59
N GLU A 498 -13.26 -39.08 -15.91
CA GLU A 498 -12.85 -38.03 -16.84
C GLU A 498 -13.77 -36.79 -16.82
N GLU A 499 -14.93 -36.83 -16.15
CA GLU A 499 -15.75 -35.61 -15.95
C GLU A 499 -15.46 -34.83 -14.65
N LYS A 500 -14.48 -35.26 -13.84
CA LYS A 500 -14.12 -34.52 -12.61
C LYS A 500 -12.73 -33.90 -12.58
N LEU A 501 -11.93 -34.02 -13.65
CA LEU A 501 -10.67 -33.27 -13.78
C LEU A 501 -10.70 -32.16 -14.85
N ILE A 502 -11.73 -32.11 -15.70
CA ILE A 502 -11.96 -30.97 -16.62
C ILE A 502 -13.01 -29.97 -16.08
N SER A 503 -13.73 -30.28 -15.00
CA SER A 503 -14.67 -29.33 -14.36
C SER A 503 -14.04 -28.42 -13.27
N ILE A 504 -12.78 -28.63 -12.90
CA ILE A 504 -12.08 -27.77 -11.92
C ILE A 504 -11.21 -26.69 -12.60
N SER A 505 -11.05 -26.73 -13.93
CA SER A 505 -10.44 -25.62 -14.69
C SER A 505 -11.45 -24.65 -15.32
N GLY A 506 -12.77 -24.93 -15.22
CA GLY A 506 -13.82 -24.15 -15.89
C GLY A 506 -14.75 -23.34 -14.97
N LYS A 507 -14.65 -23.49 -13.64
CA LYS A 507 -15.58 -22.85 -12.68
C LYS A 507 -14.96 -21.80 -11.75
N VAL A 508 -13.76 -21.31 -12.05
CA VAL A 508 -13.19 -20.12 -11.36
C VAL A 508 -13.23 -18.86 -12.24
N SER A 509 -13.64 -18.94 -13.51
CA SER A 509 -13.70 -17.75 -14.40
C SER A 509 -15.08 -17.08 -14.52
N LYS A 510 -16.06 -17.41 -13.67
CA LYS A 510 -17.35 -16.68 -13.60
C LYS A 510 -17.85 -16.51 -12.17
N SER A 511 -17.03 -15.88 -11.33
CA SER A 511 -17.51 -15.14 -10.16
C SER A 511 -16.46 -14.14 -9.69
N HIS A 512 -16.09 -13.21 -10.58
CA HIS A 512 -15.82 -11.80 -10.26
C HIS A 512 -15.60 -11.03 -11.56
N LEU A 513 -16.72 -10.60 -12.13
CA LEU A 513 -16.93 -9.23 -12.60
C LEU A 513 -18.30 -8.81 -12.06
#